data_AF-A0A1H0PAY9-F1
#
_entry.id   AF-A0A1H0PAY9-F1
#
_cell.length_a   1.000
_cell.length_b   1.000
_cell.length_c   1.000
_cell.angle_alpha   90.00
_cell.angle_beta   90.00
_cell.angle_gamma   90.00
#
_symmetry.space_group_name_H-M   'P 1'
#
loop_
_entity.id
_entity.type
_entity.pdbx_description
1 polymer ?
#
loop_
_entity_poly.entity_id
_entity_poly.type
_entity_poly.pdbx_seq_one_letter_code
_entity_poly.pdbx_strand_id
1 'polypeptide(L)'
;MYPDTPSVSQLSHVISLAAAPAFLLGALAAFLAVLIVRLNRVIDRTIVLDAISDDDTAKSRLKADLPRLMRRTVMLNRALFWAVIISITITLLVIVAFASALFEIQHERGVAILFMVSLAAFIVSLVDFAREVRIALSEFDHYA
;
A
#
# COMPACT_ATOMS: atom_id res chain seq x y z
N MET A 1 21.02 -43.44 13.94
CA MET A 1 21.44 -42.09 13.49
C MET A 1 20.18 -41.26 13.43
N TYR A 2 19.79 -40.65 14.55
CA TYR A 2 18.62 -39.78 14.59
C TYR A 2 18.96 -38.52 13.78
N PRO A 3 18.07 -38.04 12.91
CA PRO A 3 18.34 -36.83 12.14
C PRO A 3 18.52 -35.68 13.13
N ASP A 4 19.60 -34.91 12.93
CA ASP A 4 19.89 -33.70 13.69
C ASP A 4 18.65 -32.82 13.72
N THR A 5 18.02 -32.72 14.89
CA THR A 5 16.96 -31.75 15.10
C THR A 5 17.59 -30.37 14.91
N PRO A 6 16.97 -29.46 14.11
CA PRO A 6 17.54 -28.14 13.88
C PRO A 6 17.82 -27.48 15.22
N SER A 7 19.05 -26.99 15.41
CA SER A 7 19.45 -26.42 16.69
C SER A 7 18.56 -25.22 17.02
N VAL A 8 18.34 -24.94 18.31
CA VAL A 8 17.58 -23.75 18.76
C VAL A 8 18.15 -22.46 18.16
N SER A 9 19.47 -22.42 17.90
CA SER A 9 20.13 -21.28 17.24
C SER A 9 19.78 -21.15 15.76
N GLN A 10 19.68 -22.25 14.99
CA GLN A 10 19.25 -22.22 13.59
C GLN A 10 17.78 -21.80 13.47
N LEU A 11 16.91 -22.35 14.32
CA LEU A 11 15.50 -21.96 14.41
C LEU A 11 15.35 -20.46 14.74
N SER A 12 16.12 -19.96 15.70
CA SER A 12 16.10 -18.53 16.08
C SER A 12 16.56 -17.62 14.93
N HIS A 13 17.61 -18.02 14.20
CA HIS A 13 18.14 -17.24 13.08
C HIS A 13 17.13 -17.10 11.93
N VAL A 14 16.46 -18.20 11.56
CA VAL A 14 15.43 -18.21 10.51
C VAL A 14 14.22 -17.33 10.91
N ILE A 15 13.78 -17.42 12.17
CA ILE A 15 12.69 -16.58 12.69
C ILE A 15 13.08 -15.09 12.63
N SER A 16 14.30 -14.73 13.02
CA SER A 16 14.78 -13.34 12.95
C SER A 16 14.84 -12.79 11.52
N LEU A 17 15.28 -13.60 10.56
CA LEU A 17 15.29 -13.22 9.14
C LEU A 17 13.88 -13.03 8.57
N ALA A 18 12.92 -13.84 9.03
CA ALA A 18 11.52 -13.76 8.63
C ALA A 18 10.74 -12.61 9.29
N ALA A 19 11.16 -12.18 10.48
CA ALA A 19 10.42 -11.20 11.27
C ALA A 19 10.34 -9.82 10.59
N ALA A 20 11.44 -9.35 9.99
CA ALA A 20 11.46 -8.03 9.35
C ALA A 20 10.54 -7.93 8.11
N PRO A 21 10.56 -8.89 7.16
CA PRO A 21 9.58 -8.93 6.07
C PRO A 21 8.13 -9.09 6.54
N ALA A 22 7.88 -9.92 7.56
CA ALA A 22 6.53 -10.10 8.11
C ALA A 22 5.98 -8.81 8.74
N PHE A 23 6.83 -8.04 9.43
CA PHE A 23 6.47 -6.72 9.95
C PHE A 23 6.05 -5.76 8.84
N LEU A 24 6.77 -5.77 7.71
CA LEU A 24 6.42 -4.95 6.54
C LEU A 24 5.07 -5.34 5.92
N LEU A 25 4.73 -6.64 5.88
CA LEU A 25 3.40 -7.09 5.44
C LEU A 25 2.28 -6.54 6.33
N GLY A 26 2.51 -6.53 7.65
CA GLY A 26 1.57 -5.91 8.61
C GLY A 26 1.42 -4.40 8.37
N ALA A 27 2.52 -3.69 8.18
CA ALA A 27 2.51 -2.27 7.87
C ALA A 27 1.79 -1.97 6.54
N LEU A 28 1.99 -2.81 5.50
CA LEU A 28 1.29 -2.71 4.23
C LEU A 28 -0.20 -2.98 4.34
N ALA A 29 -0.60 -3.98 5.13
CA ALA A 29 -2.03 -4.25 5.37
C ALA A 29 -2.72 -3.04 6.02
N ALA A 30 -2.08 -2.42 7.01
CA ALA A 30 -2.59 -1.18 7.61
C ALA A 30 -2.64 -0.02 6.60
N PHE A 31 -1.60 0.14 5.77
CA PHE A 31 -1.56 1.16 4.73
C PHE A 31 -2.65 0.97 3.66
N LEU A 32 -2.88 -0.27 3.21
CA LEU A 32 -3.97 -0.63 2.30
C LEU A 32 -5.34 -0.29 2.90
N ALA A 33 -5.55 -0.60 4.18
CA ALA A 33 -6.80 -0.25 4.86
C ALA A 33 -7.04 1.27 4.86
N VAL A 34 -6.00 2.08 5.10
CA VAL A 34 -6.09 3.55 5.05
C VAL A 34 -6.46 4.04 3.63
N LEU A 35 -5.84 3.47 2.59
CA LEU A 35 -6.14 3.83 1.20
C LEU A 35 -7.58 3.48 0.82
N ILE A 36 -8.06 2.30 1.22
CA ILE A 36 -9.43 1.84 0.94
C ILE A 36 -10.45 2.75 1.61
N VAL A 37 -10.27 3.08 2.89
CA VAL A 37 -11.17 3.99 3.62
C VAL A 37 -11.24 5.36 2.95
N ARG A 38 -10.10 5.89 2.51
CA ARG A 38 -10.04 7.18 1.80
C ARG A 38 -10.71 7.12 0.43
N LEU A 39 -10.47 6.05 -0.34
CA LEU A 39 -11.07 5.85 -1.64
C LEU A 39 -12.59 5.79 -1.55
N ASN A 40 -13.12 4.98 -0.63
CA ASN A 40 -14.57 4.89 -0.39
C ASN A 40 -15.15 6.26 -0.03
N ARG A 41 -14.51 7.01 0.87
CA ARG A 41 -14.96 8.35 1.24
C ARG A 41 -15.01 9.34 0.05
N VAL A 42 -14.06 9.26 -0.88
CA VAL A 42 -14.07 10.09 -2.11
C VAL A 42 -15.17 9.63 -3.08
N ILE A 43 -15.36 8.32 -3.26
CA ILE A 43 -16.41 7.74 -4.09
C ILE A 43 -17.79 8.12 -3.55
N ASP A 44 -18.05 7.90 -2.25
CA ASP A 44 -19.30 8.25 -1.58
C ASP A 44 -19.64 9.73 -1.76
N ARG A 45 -18.65 10.62 -1.59
CA ARG A 45 -18.83 12.06 -1.83
C ARG A 45 -19.13 12.37 -3.29
N THR A 46 -18.54 11.64 -4.23
CA THR A 46 -18.83 11.81 -5.68
C THR A 46 -20.27 11.41 -5.99
N ILE A 47 -20.74 10.27 -5.46
CA ILE A 47 -22.12 9.79 -5.64
C ILE A 47 -23.12 10.79 -5.07
N VAL A 48 -22.87 11.32 -3.87
CA VAL A 48 -23.76 12.31 -3.23
C VAL A 48 -23.83 13.61 -4.03
N LEU A 49 -22.71 14.07 -4.60
CA LEU A 49 -22.70 15.29 -5.42
C LEU A 49 -23.39 15.09 -6.78
N ASP A 50 -23.27 13.90 -7.37
CA ASP A 50 -23.90 13.56 -8.66
C ASP A 50 -25.43 13.42 -8.54
N ALA A 51 -25.92 12.98 -7.39
CA ALA A 51 -27.35 12.87 -7.09
C ALA A 51 -28.10 14.22 -6.96
N ILE A 52 -27.41 15.36 -7.03
CA ILE A 52 -28.02 16.69 -6.96
C ILE A 52 -28.58 17.07 -8.35
N SER A 53 -29.90 17.36 -8.42
CA SER A 53 -30.56 17.82 -9.65
C SER A 53 -29.95 19.10 -10.23
N ASP A 54 -29.86 19.17 -11.56
CA ASP A 54 -29.33 20.33 -12.30
C ASP A 54 -30.16 21.61 -12.15
N ASP A 55 -31.40 21.50 -11.70
CA ASP A 55 -32.32 22.64 -11.51
C ASP A 55 -31.98 23.47 -10.25
N ASP A 56 -31.15 22.94 -9.36
CA ASP A 56 -30.75 23.60 -8.12
C ASP A 56 -29.53 24.50 -8.37
N THR A 57 -29.76 25.68 -8.95
CA THR A 57 -28.72 26.66 -9.35
C THR A 57 -27.75 27.06 -8.23
N ALA A 58 -28.19 27.00 -6.96
CA ALA A 58 -27.32 27.21 -5.80
C ALA A 58 -26.28 26.08 -5.60
N LYS A 59 -26.62 24.84 -6.00
CA LYS A 59 -25.76 23.65 -5.86
C LYS A 59 -25.02 23.26 -7.14
N SER A 60 -25.34 23.87 -8.28
CA SER A 60 -24.54 23.77 -9.51
C SER A 60 -23.06 24.16 -9.28
N ARG A 61 -22.79 25.13 -8.40
CA ARG A 61 -21.41 25.47 -7.97
C ARG A 61 -20.68 24.31 -7.27
N LEU A 62 -21.41 23.42 -6.59
CA LEU A 62 -20.85 22.24 -5.92
C LEU A 62 -20.42 21.16 -6.94
N LYS A 63 -21.07 21.09 -8.12
CA LYS A 63 -20.65 20.20 -9.22
C LYS A 63 -19.30 20.61 -9.83
N ALA A 64 -18.82 21.84 -9.61
CA ALA A 64 -17.48 22.25 -10.04
C ALA A 64 -16.36 21.44 -9.36
N ASP A 65 -16.63 20.81 -8.20
CA ASP A 65 -15.66 19.98 -7.50
C ASP A 65 -15.61 18.52 -8.00
N LEU A 66 -16.60 18.08 -8.78
CA LEU A 66 -16.68 16.72 -9.34
C LEU A 66 -15.42 16.28 -10.14
N PRO A 67 -14.89 17.07 -11.09
CA PRO A 67 -13.66 16.71 -11.81
C PRO A 67 -12.43 16.63 -10.87
N ARG A 68 -12.45 17.33 -9.73
CA ARG A 68 -11.37 17.26 -8.73
C ARG A 68 -11.46 15.99 -7.90
N LEU A 69 -12.67 15.59 -7.49
CA LEU A 69 -12.90 14.30 -6.82
C LEU A 69 -12.48 13.12 -7.71
N MET A 70 -12.79 13.16 -9.01
CA MET A 70 -12.33 12.15 -9.98
C MET A 70 -10.79 12.08 -10.04
N ARG A 71 -10.10 13.22 -10.02
CA ARG A 71 -8.62 13.24 -10.00
C ARG A 71 -8.05 12.60 -8.73
N ARG A 72 -8.70 12.81 -7.57
CA ARG A 72 -8.32 12.15 -6.30
C ARG A 72 -8.53 10.64 -6.36
N THR A 73 -9.66 10.19 -6.91
CA THR A 73 -9.95 8.76 -7.13
C THR A 73 -8.86 8.09 -7.97
N VAL A 74 -8.41 8.72 -9.06
CA VAL A 74 -7.31 8.19 -9.90
C VAL A 74 -5.99 8.09 -9.12
N MET A 75 -5.66 9.09 -8.31
CA MET A 75 -4.43 9.07 -7.48
C MET A 75 -4.49 7.97 -6.40
N LEU A 76 -5.61 7.84 -5.69
CA LEU A 76 -5.80 6.79 -4.68
C LEU A 76 -5.77 5.40 -5.30
N ASN A 77 -6.43 5.21 -6.44
CA ASN A 77 -6.44 3.93 -7.13
C ASN A 77 -5.03 3.55 -7.62
N ARG A 78 -4.25 4.52 -8.11
CA ARG A 78 -2.85 4.28 -8.48
C ARG A 78 -1.98 3.91 -7.27
N ALA A 79 -2.12 4.62 -6.16
CA ALA A 79 -1.40 4.31 -4.92
C ALA A 79 -1.76 2.90 -4.41
N LEU A 80 -3.05 2.54 -4.46
CA LEU A 80 -3.57 1.22 -4.07
C LEU A 80 -3.01 0.10 -4.96
N PHE A 81 -2.98 0.32 -6.28
CA PHE A 81 -2.38 -0.63 -7.22
C PHE A 81 -0.90 -0.91 -6.91
N TRP A 82 -0.11 0.14 -6.69
CA TRP A 82 1.29 -0.02 -6.28
C TRP A 82 1.41 -0.75 -4.93
N ALA A 83 0.58 -0.38 -3.94
CA ALA A 83 0.56 -1.03 -2.63
C ALA A 83 0.29 -2.54 -2.72
N VAL A 84 -0.64 -2.96 -3.60
CA VAL A 84 -0.91 -4.38 -3.85
C VAL A 84 0.27 -5.09 -4.51
N ILE A 85 0.91 -4.48 -5.52
CA ILE A 85 2.12 -5.05 -6.16
C ILE A 85 3.24 -5.27 -5.14
N ILE A 86 3.45 -4.31 -4.23
CA ILE A 86 4.46 -4.42 -3.18
C ILE A 86 4.10 -5.56 -2.23
N SER A 87 2.86 -5.67 -1.79
CA SER A 87 2.40 -6.77 -0.93
C SER A 87 2.66 -8.14 -1.57
N ILE A 88 2.40 -8.29 -2.87
CA ILE A 88 2.71 -9.52 -3.62
C ILE A 88 4.23 -9.77 -3.65
N THR A 89 5.02 -8.72 -3.92
CA THR A 89 6.48 -8.84 -4.04
C THR A 89 7.15 -9.17 -2.71
N ILE A 90 6.71 -8.54 -1.60
CA ILE A 90 7.18 -8.88 -0.26
C ILE A 90 6.75 -10.30 0.14
N THR A 91 5.52 -10.71 -0.21
CA THR A 91 5.07 -12.08 0.04
C THR A 91 5.95 -13.09 -0.70
N LEU A 92 6.26 -12.83 -1.98
CA LEU A 92 7.17 -13.67 -2.77
C LEU A 92 8.58 -13.67 -2.18
N LEU A 93 9.08 -12.53 -1.71
CA LEU A 93 10.37 -12.42 -1.04
C LEU A 93 10.43 -13.28 0.22
N VAL A 94 9.37 -13.26 1.04
CA VAL A 94 9.27 -14.12 2.24
C VAL A 94 9.34 -15.59 1.83
N ILE A 95 8.58 -16.00 0.82
CA ILE A 95 8.60 -17.38 0.30
C ILE A 95 10.01 -17.77 -0.16
N VAL A 96 10.69 -16.91 -0.95
CA VAL A 96 12.05 -17.17 -1.45
C VAL A 96 13.07 -17.22 -0.31
N ALA A 97 12.96 -16.35 0.70
CA ALA A 97 13.85 -16.34 1.86
C ALA A 97 13.73 -17.63 2.68
N PHE A 98 12.50 -18.07 2.96
CA PHE A 98 12.25 -19.34 3.65
C PHE A 98 12.69 -20.54 2.82
N ALA A 99 12.42 -20.56 1.52
CA ALA A 99 12.88 -21.63 0.63
C ALA A 99 14.41 -21.70 0.59
N SER A 100 15.09 -20.56 0.48
CA SER A 100 16.57 -20.50 0.47
C SER A 100 17.15 -21.03 1.78
N ALA A 101 16.53 -20.69 2.92
CA ALA A 101 16.92 -21.22 4.23
C ALA A 101 16.66 -22.73 4.36
N LEU A 102 15.54 -23.23 3.82
CA LEU A 102 15.19 -24.65 3.87
C LEU A 102 16.11 -25.53 3.03
N PHE A 103 16.51 -25.04 1.85
CA PHE A 103 17.36 -25.78 0.91
C PHE A 103 18.86 -25.48 1.09
N GLU A 104 19.25 -24.71 2.12
CA GLU A 104 20.63 -24.26 2.38
C GLU A 104 21.29 -23.56 1.18
N ILE A 105 20.47 -22.89 0.36
CA ILE A 105 20.92 -22.20 -0.86
C ILE A 105 21.36 -20.78 -0.49
N GLN A 106 22.61 -20.43 -0.78
CA GLN A 106 23.17 -19.08 -0.58
C GLN A 106 22.68 -18.06 -1.64
N HIS A 107 21.37 -17.81 -1.69
CA HIS A 107 20.73 -16.84 -2.62
C HIS A 107 20.52 -15.44 -2.01
N GLU A 108 21.42 -15.02 -1.12
CA GLU A 108 21.32 -13.76 -0.35
C GLU A 108 21.20 -12.51 -1.25
N ARG A 109 21.92 -12.48 -2.37
CA ARG A 109 21.91 -11.33 -3.30
C ARG A 109 20.56 -11.15 -4.00
N GLY A 110 19.89 -12.25 -4.37
CA GLY A 110 18.58 -12.20 -5.04
C GLY A 110 17.49 -11.66 -4.12
N VAL A 111 17.48 -12.13 -2.87
CA VAL A 111 16.55 -11.66 -1.82
C VAL A 111 16.77 -10.16 -1.55
N ALA A 112 18.03 -9.72 -1.45
CA ALA A 112 18.35 -8.31 -1.24
C ALA A 112 17.87 -7.41 -2.39
N ILE A 113 18.03 -7.83 -3.65
CA ILE A 113 17.58 -7.06 -4.83
C ILE A 113 16.05 -6.95 -4.85
N LEU A 114 15.33 -8.06 -4.64
CA LEU A 114 13.87 -8.06 -4.56
C LEU A 114 13.35 -7.15 -3.44
N PHE A 115 14.06 -7.12 -2.31
CA PHE A 115 13.73 -6.25 -1.19
C PHE A 115 13.88 -4.77 -1.57
N MET A 116 15.01 -4.39 -2.17
CA MET A 116 15.26 -3.02 -2.60
C MET A 116 14.23 -2.55 -3.63
N VAL A 117 13.87 -3.40 -4.61
CA VAL A 117 12.82 -3.08 -5.60
C VAL A 117 11.46 -2.89 -4.92
N SER A 118 11.13 -3.73 -3.94
CA SER A 118 9.88 -3.60 -3.16
C SER A 118 9.82 -2.28 -2.39
N LEU A 119 10.93 -1.90 -1.73
CA LEU A 119 11.03 -0.63 -1.01
C LEU A 119 10.94 0.57 -1.95
N ALA A 120 11.59 0.52 -3.11
CA ALA A 120 11.52 1.58 -4.11
C ALA A 120 10.08 1.77 -4.62
N ALA A 121 9.38 0.67 -4.93
CA ALA A 121 7.96 0.72 -5.29
C ALA A 121 7.10 1.28 -4.14
N PHE A 122 7.41 0.95 -2.88
CA PHE A 122 6.71 1.48 -1.71
C PHE A 122 6.86 2.99 -1.55
N ILE A 123 8.05 3.52 -1.83
CA ILE A 123 8.27 4.96 -1.88
C ILE A 123 7.37 5.61 -2.94
N VAL A 124 7.23 5.01 -4.13
CA VAL A 124 6.34 5.53 -5.18
C VAL A 124 4.88 5.59 -4.72
N SER A 125 4.39 4.53 -4.07
CA SER A 125 3.04 4.49 -3.51
C SER A 125 2.82 5.55 -2.42
N LEU A 126 3.79 5.74 -1.53
CA LEU A 126 3.76 6.77 -0.49
C LEU A 126 3.77 8.19 -1.06
N VAL A 127 4.54 8.44 -2.13
CA VAL A 127 4.55 9.75 -2.80
C VAL A 127 3.20 10.05 -3.44
N ASP A 128 2.58 9.06 -4.09
CA ASP A 128 1.23 9.23 -4.67
C ASP A 128 0.18 9.47 -3.57
N PHE A 129 0.28 8.76 -2.46
CA PHE A 129 -0.56 9.00 -1.29
C PHE A 129 -0.34 10.40 -0.70
N ALA A 130 0.92 10.83 -0.53
CA ALA A 130 1.24 12.17 -0.01
C ALA A 130 0.73 13.29 -0.93
N ARG A 131 0.79 13.10 -2.25
CA ARG A 131 0.19 14.03 -3.23
C ARG A 131 -1.32 14.14 -3.04
N GLU A 132 -2.02 13.02 -2.84
CA GLU A 132 -3.45 13.04 -2.56
C GLU A 132 -3.77 13.80 -1.27
N VAL A 133 -3.06 13.49 -0.19
CA VAL A 133 -3.25 14.13 1.12
C VAL A 133 -3.03 15.64 1.01
N ARG A 134 -2.00 16.08 0.26
CA ARG A 134 -1.73 17.50 0.06
C ARG A 134 -2.87 18.21 -0.68
N ILE A 135 -3.43 17.57 -1.71
CA ILE A 135 -4.60 18.12 -2.44
C ILE A 135 -5.80 18.20 -1.50
N ALA A 136 -6.05 17.15 -0.72
CA ALA A 136 -7.15 17.10 0.25
C ALA A 136 -7.04 18.17 1.35
N LEU A 137 -5.83 18.48 1.82
CA LEU A 137 -5.60 19.52 2.82
C LEU A 137 -5.69 20.93 2.24
N SER A 138 -5.17 21.16 1.03
CA SER A 138 -5.32 22.46 0.36
C SER A 138 -6.78 22.85 0.09
N GLU A 139 -7.67 21.85 0.03
CA GLU A 139 -9.12 22.04 -0.10
C GLU A 139 -9.73 22.62 1.18
N PHE A 140 -9.32 22.14 2.37
CA PHE A 140 -9.82 22.64 3.66
C PHE A 140 -9.53 24.13 3.86
N ASP A 141 -8.35 24.60 3.43
CA ASP A 141 -7.93 26.00 3.55
C ASP A 141 -8.73 26.97 2.67
N HIS A 142 -9.43 26.48 1.63
CA HIS A 142 -10.30 27.32 0.79
C HIS A 142 -11.74 27.46 1.34
N TYR A 143 -12.10 26.66 2.35
CA TYR A 143 -13.43 26.69 2.98
C TYR A 143 -13.40 27.06 4.47
N ALA A 144 -12.22 27.34 5.04
CA ALA A 144 -12.04 27.93 6.37
C ALA A 144 -12.01 29.46 6.29
#